data_AF-A0A9W9UYQ1-F1
#
_entry.id   AF-A0A9W9UYQ1-F1
#
_cell.length_a   1.000
_cell.length_b   1.000
_cell.length_c   1.000
_cell.angle_alpha   90.00
_cell.angle_beta   90.00
_cell.angle_gamma   90.00
#
_symmetry.space_group_name_H-M   'P 1'
#
loop_
_entity.id
_entity.type
_entity.pdbx_description
1 polymer ?
#
loop_
_entity_poly.entity_id
_entity_poly.type
_entity_poly.pdbx_seq_one_letter_code
_entity_poly.pdbx_strand_id
1 'polypeptide(L)'
;MRIPRTLRNLPAYFRYLDMGAAGILQLPAYELDNDGYIILYPGEAFCRVAGCPGRRHRYTSSRALRAHLSRHRLHLRPGTRGRMAPETELRMIAWYREVVVAGVPAAPAAATTAT
;
A
#
# COMPACT_ATOMS: atom_id res chain seq x y z
N MET A 1 6.44 0.54 -13.73
CA MET A 1 5.30 1.20 -13.06
C MET A 1 5.22 2.66 -13.49
N ARG A 2 4.10 3.16 -14.02
CA ARG A 2 3.94 4.60 -14.29
C ARG A 2 3.54 5.29 -12.98
N ILE A 3 4.51 5.89 -12.30
CA ILE A 3 4.29 6.59 -11.03
C ILE A 3 3.59 7.92 -11.32
N PRO A 4 2.42 8.20 -10.70
CA PRO A 4 1.77 9.52 -10.76
C PRO A 4 2.74 10.64 -10.44
N ARG A 5 2.64 11.81 -11.11
CA ARG A 5 3.57 12.93 -10.89
C ARG A 5 3.66 13.31 -9.41
N THR A 6 2.53 13.30 -8.70
CA THR A 6 2.43 13.59 -7.27
C THR A 6 3.31 12.69 -6.41
N LEU A 7 3.39 11.40 -6.74
CA LEU A 7 4.17 10.44 -5.96
C LEU A 7 5.66 10.47 -6.28
N ARG A 8 6.05 10.99 -7.45
CA ARG A 8 7.48 11.09 -7.83
C ARG A 8 8.27 12.01 -6.90
N ASN A 9 7.60 12.97 -6.28
CA ASN A 9 8.22 13.95 -5.38
C ASN A 9 7.82 13.72 -3.92
N LEU A 10 7.16 12.60 -3.58
CA LEU A 10 6.71 12.30 -2.23
C LEU A 10 7.70 11.35 -1.54
N PRO A 11 8.53 11.79 -0.57
CA PRO A 11 9.50 10.93 0.10
C PRO A 11 8.87 9.72 0.80
N ALA A 12 7.65 9.90 1.34
CA ALA A 12 6.89 8.83 1.97
C ALA A 12 6.56 7.69 1.00
N TYR A 13 6.36 7.97 -0.29
CA TYR A 13 6.13 6.92 -1.28
C TYR A 13 7.36 6.02 -1.49
N PHE A 14 8.56 6.60 -1.52
CA PHE A 14 9.79 5.81 -1.63
C PHE A 14 10.06 5.00 -0.37
N ARG A 15 9.84 5.58 0.82
CA ARG A 15 9.91 4.86 2.09
C ARG A 15 8.93 3.69 2.16
N TYR A 16 7.70 3.88 1.67
CA TYR A 16 6.72 2.80 1.53
C TYR A 16 7.27 1.64 0.66
N LEU A 17 7.95 1.95 -0.45
CA LEU A 17 8.54 0.92 -1.31
C LEU A 17 9.69 0.18 -0.61
N ASP A 18 10.59 0.89 0.06
CA ASP A 18 11.73 0.30 0.77
C ASP A 18 11.27 -0.57 1.94
N MET A 19 10.38 -0.05 2.79
CA MET A 19 9.86 -0.77 3.96
C MET A 19 9.04 -2.00 3.56
N GLY A 20 8.26 -1.91 2.48
CA GLY A 20 7.50 -3.04 1.97
C GLY A 20 8.40 -4.13 1.41
N ALA A 21 9.47 -3.76 0.69
CA ALA A 21 10.47 -4.70 0.21
C ALA A 21 11.27 -5.36 1.35
N ALA A 22 11.56 -4.61 2.41
CA ALA A 22 12.18 -5.12 3.64
C ALA A 22 11.21 -5.95 4.52
N GLY A 23 9.92 -5.96 4.20
CA GLY A 23 8.91 -6.72 4.94
C GLY A 23 8.57 -6.15 6.32
N ILE A 24 8.99 -4.92 6.62
CA ILE A 24 8.74 -4.22 7.90
C ILE A 24 7.52 -3.29 7.83
N LEU A 25 6.94 -3.12 6.64
CA LEU A 25 5.78 -2.26 6.46
C LEU A 25 4.51 -2.85 7.07
N GLN A 26 3.93 -2.12 8.02
CA GLN A 26 2.62 -2.41 8.61
C GLN A 26 1.54 -1.71 7.77
N LEU A 27 0.88 -2.48 6.90
CA LEU A 27 -0.22 -1.96 6.08
C LEU A 27 -1.57 -2.15 6.78
N PRO A 28 -2.41 -1.11 6.86
CA PRO A 28 -3.78 -1.22 7.36
C PRO A 28 -4.65 -2.05 6.43
N ALA A 29 -5.81 -2.51 6.91
CA ALA A 29 -6.81 -3.18 6.09
C ALA A 29 -7.33 -2.26 4.96
N TYR A 30 -7.94 -2.85 3.93
CA TYR A 30 -8.58 -2.08 2.87
C TYR A 30 -9.79 -1.32 3.41
N GLU A 31 -9.82 0.00 3.21
CA GLU A 31 -11.05 0.79 3.32
C GLU A 31 -11.99 0.47 2.15
N LEU A 32 -13.30 0.60 2.39
CA LEU A 32 -14.34 0.47 1.36
C LEU A 32 -14.90 1.85 1.00
N ASP A 33 -15.24 2.05 -0.27
CA ASP A 33 -16.04 3.19 -0.70
C ASP A 33 -17.54 2.97 -0.42
N ASN A 34 -18.37 3.98 -0.72
CA ASN A 34 -19.82 3.94 -0.51
C ASN A 34 -20.52 2.83 -1.33
N ASP A 35 -19.88 2.30 -2.37
CA ASP A 35 -20.40 1.21 -3.20
C ASP A 35 -19.83 -0.16 -2.76
N GLY A 36 -19.08 -0.20 -1.66
CA GLY A 36 -18.46 -1.41 -1.12
C GLY A 36 -17.23 -1.88 -1.89
N TYR A 37 -16.64 -1.05 -2.76
CA TYR A 37 -15.38 -1.38 -3.43
C TYR A 37 -14.18 -1.02 -2.55
N ILE A 38 -13.15 -1.86 -2.58
CA ILE A 38 -11.89 -1.53 -1.91
C ILE A 38 -11.24 -0.29 -2.54
N ILE A 39 -10.80 0.62 -1.68
CA ILE A 39 -10.06 1.81 -2.08
C ILE A 39 -8.60 1.40 -2.26
N LEU A 40 -8.11 1.47 -3.50
CA LEU A 40 -6.71 1.25 -3.84
C LEU A 40 -6.11 2.55 -4.36
N TYR A 41 -5.12 3.09 -3.65
CA TYR A 41 -4.46 4.32 -4.08
C TYR A 41 -3.49 4.06 -5.24
N PRO A 42 -3.38 4.98 -6.22
CA PRO A 42 -2.35 4.88 -7.24
C PRO A 42 -0.96 4.79 -6.64
N GLY A 43 -0.09 4.00 -7.25
CA GLY A 43 1.23 3.71 -6.68
C GLY A 43 1.27 2.54 -5.70
N GLU A 44 0.14 2.06 -5.19
CA GLU A 44 0.14 0.86 -4.34
C GLU A 44 0.73 -0.35 -5.08
N ALA A 45 1.59 -1.05 -4.36
CA ALA A 45 2.46 -2.10 -4.89
C ALA A 45 2.54 -3.33 -3.97
N PHE A 46 1.86 -3.35 -2.83
CA PHE A 46 1.87 -4.46 -1.88
C PHE A 46 0.43 -4.87 -1.54
N CYS A 47 0.20 -6.17 -1.32
CA CYS A 47 -1.10 -6.68 -0.91
C CYS A 47 -1.33 -6.38 0.59
N ARG A 48 -2.49 -5.85 0.97
CA ARG A 48 -2.81 -5.55 2.37
C ARG A 48 -3.61 -6.64 3.09
N VAL A 49 -4.01 -7.70 2.37
CA VAL A 49 -4.79 -8.80 2.96
C VAL A 49 -3.95 -9.53 4.01
N ALA A 50 -4.50 -9.63 5.22
CA ALA A 50 -3.86 -10.34 6.33
C ALA A 50 -3.62 -11.81 5.97
N GLY A 51 -2.44 -12.35 6.32
CA GLY A 51 -2.06 -13.72 6.00
C GLY A 51 -1.75 -13.99 4.53
N CYS A 52 -1.82 -12.99 3.65
CA CYS A 52 -1.47 -13.21 2.24
C CYS A 52 0.05 -13.38 2.06
N PRO A 53 0.53 -14.48 1.44
CA PRO A 53 1.95 -14.67 1.17
C PRO A 53 2.50 -13.61 0.20
N GLY A 54 1.64 -13.01 -0.63
CA GLY A 54 1.97 -11.91 -1.53
C GLY A 54 2.12 -10.54 -0.85
N ARG A 55 1.92 -10.40 0.47
CA ARG A 55 2.00 -9.12 1.18
C ARG A 55 3.38 -8.47 1.11
N ARG A 56 4.45 -9.27 1.03
CA ARG A 56 5.84 -8.79 0.86
C ARG A 56 6.29 -8.70 -0.60
N HIS A 57 5.48 -9.20 -1.53
CA HIS A 57 5.80 -9.14 -2.95
C HIS A 57 5.50 -7.75 -3.50
N ARG A 58 6.53 -7.09 -4.04
CA ARG A 58 6.38 -5.82 -4.74
C ARG A 58 5.82 -6.06 -6.14
N TYR A 59 4.55 -5.75 -6.34
CA TYR A 59 3.91 -5.81 -7.65
C TYR A 59 4.44 -4.67 -8.55
N THR A 60 4.79 -5.02 -9.79
CA THR A 60 5.40 -4.09 -10.78
C THR A 60 4.44 -3.04 -11.33
N SER A 61 3.13 -3.24 -11.12
CA SER A 61 2.06 -2.33 -11.52
C SER A 61 0.81 -2.52 -10.68
N SER A 62 0.01 -1.46 -10.57
CA SER A 62 -1.30 -1.52 -9.92
C SER A 62 -2.24 -2.52 -10.62
N ARG A 63 -2.07 -2.76 -11.93
CA ARG A 63 -2.81 -3.80 -12.67
C ARG A 63 -2.45 -5.21 -12.18
N ALA A 64 -1.17 -5.48 -11.95
CA ALA A 64 -0.71 -6.76 -11.41
C ALA A 64 -1.22 -6.95 -9.97
N LEU A 65 -1.18 -5.90 -9.14
CA LEU A 65 -1.76 -5.94 -7.80
C LEU A 65 -3.27 -6.20 -7.85
N ARG A 66 -4.03 -5.51 -8.72
CA ARG A 66 -5.46 -5.76 -8.90
C ARG A 66 -5.76 -7.20 -9.33
N ALA A 67 -4.99 -7.74 -10.27
CA ALA A 67 -5.13 -9.14 -10.70
C ALA A 67 -4.82 -10.14 -9.58
N HIS A 68 -3.94 -9.79 -8.65
CA HIS A 68 -3.75 -10.56 -7.43
C HIS A 68 -4.94 -10.41 -6.47
N LEU A 69 -5.43 -9.19 -6.25
CA LEU A 69 -6.53 -8.89 -5.33
C LEU A 69 -7.86 -9.52 -5.75
N SER A 70 -8.09 -9.75 -7.04
CA SER A 70 -9.29 -10.46 -7.50
C SER A 70 -9.36 -11.91 -7.00
N ARG A 71 -8.21 -12.52 -6.65
CA ARG A 71 -8.15 -13.87 -6.06
C ARG A 71 -8.59 -13.90 -4.59
N HIS A 72 -8.59 -12.74 -3.92
CA HIS A 72 -9.07 -12.59 -2.54
C HIS A 72 -10.58 -12.36 -2.44
N ARG A 73 -11.33 -12.51 -3.56
CA ARG A 73 -12.77 -12.23 -3.65
C ARG A 73 -13.15 -10.81 -3.18
N LEU A 74 -12.21 -9.87 -3.26
CA LEU A 74 -12.45 -8.47 -2.92
C LEU A 74 -13.15 -7.76 -4.08
N HIS A 75 -14.10 -6.89 -3.76
CA HIS A 75 -14.78 -6.05 -4.74
C HIS A 75 -13.86 -4.91 -5.17
N LEU A 76 -13.26 -5.04 -6.35
CA LEU A 76 -12.38 -4.03 -6.93
C LEU A 76 -13.19 -3.10 -7.84
N ARG A 77 -13.12 -1.79 -7.59
CA ARG A 77 -13.74 -0.81 -8.50
C ARG A 77 -13.17 -1.00 -9.92
N PRO A 78 -14.00 -0.94 -10.98
CA PRO A 78 -13.48 -0.88 -12.34
C PRO A 78 -12.52 0.31 -12.47
N GLY A 79 -11.43 0.15 -13.23
CA GLY A 79 -10.43 1.21 -13.36
C GLY A 79 -11.05 2.49 -13.92
N THR A 80 -11.07 3.56 -13.13
CA THR A 80 -11.52 4.88 -13.59
C THR A 80 -10.45 5.48 -14.51
N ARG A 81 -10.89 5.95 -15.68
CA ARG A 81 -10.05 6.73 -16.60
C ARG A 81 -10.27 8.21 -16.32
N GLY A 82 -9.20 8.99 -16.18
CA GLY A 82 -9.28 10.43 -15.96
C GLY A 82 -8.27 10.96 -14.97
N ARG A 83 -8.27 12.29 -14.78
CA ARG A 83 -7.48 12.94 -13.73
C ARG A 83 -8.10 12.60 -12.37
N MET A 84 -7.24 12.28 -11.40
CA MET A 84 -7.66 12.11 -10.01
C MET A 84 -8.21 13.44 -9.47
N ALA A 85 -9.31 13.40 -8.72
CA ALA A 85 -9.81 14.58 -8.04
C ALA A 85 -8.78 15.08 -7.00
N PRO A 86 -8.61 16.41 -6.83
CA PRO A 86 -7.62 16.97 -5.89
C PRO A 86 -7.76 16.43 -4.46
N GLU A 87 -8.99 16.22 -4.00
CA GLU A 87 -9.26 15.66 -2.67
C GLU A 87 -8.76 14.21 -2.53
N THR A 88 -8.94 13.39 -3.57
CA THR A 88 -8.40 12.02 -3.60
C THR A 88 -6.87 12.03 -3.60
N GLU A 89 -6.25 13.02 -4.23
CA GLU A 89 -4.80 13.20 -4.24
C GLU A 89 -4.26 13.54 -2.84
N LEU A 90 -4.93 14.45 -2.12
CA LEU A 90 -4.57 14.77 -0.74
C LEU A 90 -4.75 13.57 0.20
N ARG A 91 -5.86 12.82 0.09
CA ARG A 91 -6.08 11.58 0.86
C ARG A 91 -5.00 10.53 0.58
N MET A 92 -4.62 10.36 -0.67
CA MET A 92 -3.53 9.47 -1.06
C MET A 92 -2.20 9.89 -0.42
N ILE A 93 -1.85 11.18 -0.46
CA ILE A 93 -0.61 11.70 0.14
C ILE A 93 -0.61 11.45 1.66
N ALA A 94 -1.73 11.75 2.33
CA ALA A 94 -1.89 11.53 3.76
C ALA A 94 -1.69 10.04 4.10
N TRP A 95 -2.35 9.15 3.36
CA TRP A 95 -2.23 7.70 3.54
C TRP A 95 -0.77 7.23 3.44
N TYR A 96 -0.02 7.67 2.41
CA TYR A 96 1.39 7.29 2.27
C TYR A 96 2.26 7.78 3.44
N ARG A 97 1.98 8.96 3.98
CA ARG A 97 2.69 9.49 5.15
C ARG A 97 2.37 8.69 6.41
N GLU A 98 1.10 8.34 6.61
CA GLU A 98 0.65 7.58 7.77
C GLU A 98 1.26 6.18 7.81
N VAL A 99 1.23 5.44 6.69
CA VAL A 99 1.75 4.05 6.67
C VAL A 99 3.26 3.94 6.91
N VAL A 100 4.03 4.97 6.55
CA VAL A 100 5.48 4.96 6.80
C VAL A 100 5.85 5.48 8.19
N VAL A 101 5.01 6.33 8.79
CA VAL A 101 5.16 6.77 10.19
C VAL A 101 4.75 5.64 11.14
N ALA A 102 3.60 5.01 10.89
CA ALA A 102 3.11 3.85 11.65
C ALA A 102 3.98 2.60 11.44
N GLY A 103 4.82 2.59 10.39
CA GLY A 103 5.75 1.51 10.10
C GLY A 103 7.09 1.57 10.84
N VAL A 104 7.29 2.50 11.79
CA VAL A 104 8.41 2.40 12.73
C VAL A 104 8.17 1.18 13.62
N PRO A 105 9.10 0.20 13.66
CA PRO A 105 8.90 -1.01 14.45
C PRO A 105 8.75 -0.66 15.92
N ALA A 106 7.83 -1.35 16.61
CA ALA A 106 8.00 -1.63 18.02
C ALA A 106 9.42 -2.21 18.19
N ALA A 107 10.15 -1.64 19.15
CA ALA A 107 11.54 -1.95 19.50
C ALA A 107 11.91 -3.43 19.32
N PRO A 108 13.18 -3.74 18.94
CA PRO A 108 13.59 -5.11 18.74
C PRO A 108 13.31 -5.92 20.01
N ALA A 109 12.65 -7.08 19.84
CA ALA A 109 12.75 -8.14 20.83
C ALA A 109 14.23 -8.42 21.01
N ALA A 110 14.78 -7.94 22.14
CA ALA A 110 16.09 -8.30 22.60
C ALA A 110 16.09 -9.81 22.81
N ALA A 111 16.53 -10.55 21.79
CA ALA A 111 17.07 -11.88 21.98
C ALA A 111 18.38 -11.71 22.73
N THR A 112 18.29 -11.65 24.06
CA THR A 112 19.44 -11.87 24.93
C THR A 112 19.73 -13.37 24.92
N THR A 113 20.64 -13.79 24.04
CA THR A 113 21.51 -14.94 24.29
C THR A 113 22.42 -14.63 25.47
N ALA A 114 22.34 -15.45 26.52
CA ALA A 114 23.35 -15.72 27.55
C ALA A 114 22.67 -16.64 28.59
N THR A 115 23.17 -17.78 29.05
CA THR A 115 24.40 -18.58 28.85
C THR A 115 24.04 -19.98 29.32
#